data_AF-A0A660N9Y3-F1
#
_entry.id   AF-A0A660N9Y3-F1
#
_cell.length_a   1.000
_cell.length_b   1.000
_cell.length_c   1.000
_cell.angle_alpha   90.00
_cell.angle_beta   90.00
_cell.angle_gamma   90.00
#
_symmetry.space_group_name_H-M   'P 1'
#
loop_
_entity.id
_entity.type
_entity.pdbx_description
1 polymer ?
#
loop_
_entity_poly.entity_id
_entity_poly.type
_entity_poly.pdbx_seq_one_letter_code
_entity_poly.pdbx_strand_id
1 'polypeptide(L)' 'KCFAGSLKDWEGSLKTMIPSYGQTLADQPELLARVNSEIEQALFAKPFAQPNE' A
#
# COMPACT_ATOMS: atom_id res chain seq x y z
N LYS A 1 -9.76 -7.29 17.83
CA LYS A 1 -8.83 -6.16 18.02
C LYS A 1 -7.42 -6.70 17.84
N CYS A 2 -6.92 -6.69 16.61
CA CYS A 2 -5.60 -7.22 16.31
C CYS A 2 -4.53 -6.29 16.89
N PHE A 3 -3.57 -6.84 17.63
CA PHE A 3 -2.32 -6.19 18.05
C PHE A 3 -2.43 -4.85 18.82
N ALA A 4 -3.56 -4.57 19.48
CA ALA A 4 -3.79 -3.29 20.16
C ALA A 4 -2.74 -2.96 21.26
N GLY A 5 -2.11 -3.97 21.88
CA GLY A 5 -1.01 -3.79 22.82
C GLY A 5 0.33 -3.52 22.14
N SER A 6 0.68 -4.34 21.15
CA SER A 6 2.00 -4.33 20.48
C SER A 6 2.20 -3.17 19.49
N LEU A 7 1.12 -2.54 19.05
CA LEU A 7 1.19 -1.41 18.11
C LEU A 7 1.92 -0.20 18.71
N LYS A 8 1.80 0.01 20.03
CA LYS A 8 2.54 1.08 20.73
C LYS A 8 4.04 0.82 20.75
N ASP A 9 4.43 -0.44 20.95
CA ASP A 9 5.85 -0.82 20.97
C ASP A 9 6.50 -0.68 19.59
N TRP A 10 5.71 -0.82 18.51
CA TRP A 10 6.22 -0.75 17.13
C TRP A 10 6.15 0.64 16.52
N GLU A 11 5.44 1.59 17.13
CA GLU A 11 5.25 2.92 16.56
C GLU A 11 6.57 3.63 16.23
N GLY A 12 7.57 3.52 17.12
CA GLY A 12 8.90 4.08 16.88
C GLY A 12 9.58 3.47 15.66
N SER A 13 9.62 2.15 15.58
CA SER A 13 10.21 1.42 14.44
C SER A 13 9.47 1.69 13.13
N LEU A 14 8.13 1.78 13.18
CA LEU A 14 7.30 2.07 12.01
C LEU A 14 7.55 3.47 11.47
N LYS A 15 7.69 4.49 12.33
CA LYS A 15 8.04 5.86 11.90
C LYS A 15 9.45 5.95 11.33
N THR A 16 10.39 5.13 11.81
CA THR A 16 11.74 5.07 11.24
C THR A 16 11.76 4.39 9.87
N MET A 17 11.04 3.28 9.70
CA MET A 17 11.03 2.51 8.45
C MET A 17 10.11 3.13 7.39
N ILE A 18 9.02 3.76 7.81
CA ILE A 18 7.97 4.31 6.96
C ILE A 18 7.76 5.77 7.39
N PRO A 19 8.45 6.73 6.76
CA PRO A 19 8.36 8.15 7.12
C PRO A 19 6.94 8.73 7.00
N SER A 20 6.10 8.11 6.17
CA SER A 20 4.69 8.47 5.99
C SER A 20 3.73 7.78 6.98
N TYR A 21 4.24 7.02 7.96
CA TYR A 21 3.40 6.28 8.91
C TYR A 21 2.46 7.22 9.69
N GLY A 22 1.17 6.91 9.68
CA GLY A 22 0.12 7.70 10.32
C GLY A 22 -0.48 8.80 9.43
N GLN A 23 0.06 9.04 8.24
CA GLN A 23 -0.57 9.91 7.25
C GLN A 23 -1.66 9.16 6.50
N THR A 24 -2.74 9.86 6.16
CA THR A 24 -3.83 9.30 5.35
C THR A 24 -3.64 9.65 3.88
N LEU A 25 -3.87 8.67 3.01
CA LEU A 25 -3.93 8.88 1.57
C LEU A 25 -5.20 9.62 1.13
N ALA A 26 -6.23 9.69 1.99
CA ALA A 26 -7.49 10.36 1.68
C ALA A 26 -7.33 11.88 1.46
N ASP A 27 -6.35 12.50 2.13
CA ASP A 27 -6.04 13.93 1.95
C ASP A 27 -5.21 14.21 0.69
N GLN A 28 -4.82 13.17 -0.07
CA GLN A 28 -4.00 13.28 -1.29
C GLN A 28 -4.64 12.50 -2.45
N PRO A 29 -5.71 13.05 -3.07
CA PRO A 29 -6.52 12.33 -4.06
C PRO A 29 -5.73 11.90 -5.30
N GLU A 30 -4.76 12.70 -5.75
CA GLU A 30 -3.92 12.38 -6.92
C GLU A 30 -3.00 11.19 -6.64
N LEU A 31 -2.39 11.16 -5.44
CA LEU A 31 -1.54 10.05 -5.02
C LEU A 31 -2.35 8.77 -4.85
N LEU A 32 -3.55 8.87 -4.26
CA LEU A 32 -4.47 7.74 -4.12
C LEU A 32 -4.88 7.16 -5.48
N ALA A 33 -5.23 8.02 -6.45
CA ALA A 33 -5.58 7.58 -7.80
C ALA A 33 -4.42 6.84 -8.48
N ARG A 34 -3.20 7.34 -8.34
CA ARG A 34 -2.00 6.69 -8.89
C ARG A 34 -1.75 5.32 -8.24
N VAL A 35 -1.77 5.24 -6.92
CA VAL A 35 -1.54 3.98 -6.19
C VAL A 35 -2.58 2.93 -6.58
N ASN A 36 -3.86 3.32 -6.69
CA ASN A 36 -4.91 2.40 -7.14
C ASN A 36 -4.67 1.88 -8.56
N SER A 37 -4.23 2.73 -9.48
CA SER A 37 -3.88 2.32 -10.85
C SER A 37 -2.71 1.34 -10.88
N GLU A 38 -1.65 1.60 -10.09
CA GLU A 38 -0.50 0.70 -9.97
C GLU A 38 -0.88 -0.66 -9.35
N ILE A 39 -1.75 -0.67 -8.34
CA ILE A 39 -2.30 -1.89 -7.73
C ILE A 39 -3.13 -2.68 -8.74
N GLU A 40 -3.98 -1.98 -9.50
CA GLU A 40 -4.80 -2.61 -10.54
C GLU A 40 -3.92 -3.28 -11.60
N GLN A 41 -2.87 -2.58 -12.04
CA GLN A 41 -1.90 -3.16 -12.96
C GLN A 41 -1.16 -4.37 -12.37
N ALA A 42 -0.73 -4.30 -11.11
CA ALA A 42 0.10 -5.36 -10.52
C ALA A 42 -0.71 -6.62 -10.16
N LEU A 43 -1.94 -6.45 -9.68
CA LEU A 43 -2.74 -7.54 -9.13
C LEU A 43 -3.83 -8.04 -10.08
N PHE A 44 -4.31 -7.18 -10.99
CA PHE A 44 -5.50 -7.46 -11.80
C PHE A 44 -5.27 -7.32 -13.30
N ALA A 45 -4.23 -6.61 -13.76
CA ALA A 45 -3.85 -6.70 -15.17
C ALA A 45 -3.27 -8.10 -15.42
N LYS A 46 -4.03 -8.88 -16.18
CA LYS A 46 -3.78 -10.28 -16.52
C LYS A 46 -2.33 -10.46 -17.03
N PRO A 47 -1.52 -11.37 -16.47
CA PRO A 47 -0.25 -11.71 -17.08
C PRO A 47 -0.53 -12.52 -18.36
N PHE A 48 0.06 -12.09 -19.48
CA PHE A 48 0.27 -12.85 -20.71
C PHE A 48 -0.91 -13.72 -21.20
N ALA A 49 -1.67 -13.21 -22.16
CA ALA A 49 -2.12 -14.10 -23.23
C ALA A 49 -0.84 -14.58 -23.94
N GLN A 50 -0.39 -15.80 -23.67
CA GLN A 50 0.63 -16.42 -24.51
C GLN A 50 0.04 -16.63 -25.90
N PRO A 51 0.61 -16.07 -26.98
CA PRO A 51 0.33 -16.57 -28.30
C PRO A 51 1.01 -17.93 -28.41
N ASN A 52 0.18 -18.96 -28.49
CA ASN A 52 0.51 -20.29 -28.98
C ASN A 52 0.99 -20.19 -30.43
N GLU A 53 2.27 -20.46 -30.65
CA GLU A 53 2.84 -20.85 -31.96
C GLU A 53 3.69 -22.10 -31.77
#